data_AF-A0A3B9TZU9-F1
#
_entry.id   AF-A0A3B9TZU9-F1
#
_cell.length_a   1.000
_cell.length_b   1.000
_cell.length_c   1.000
_cell.angle_alpha   90.00
_cell.angle_beta   90.00
_cell.angle_gamma   90.00
#
_symmetry.space_group_name_H-M   'P 1'
#
loop_
_entity.id
_entity.type
_entity.pdbx_description
1 polymer ?
#
loop_
_entity_poly.entity_id
_entity_poly.type
_entity_poly.pdbx_seq_one_letter_code
_entity_poly.pdbx_strand_id
1 'polypeptide(L)'
;MKFERRFTTAGKDPYASLEFRFASSEIKNPDGTVVFRAENIEVPVQFSQVATDIMAQKYFRKAGVPAQLKTVEESAVPSWLWRSVPDEAALAKLPEEERFSGESSAKQVFNRLAGTWTYWGWKGGYFSDEEDARTYYDEMCYMLAAQMAAPNSPQWFNTGMHWAYGIDGPSQGHHYVDYKTGKLTRSASAYEHPQPHACFIQSVSDDLVNEGGIMDLWVR
;
A
#
# COMPACT_ATOMS: atom_id res chain seq x y z
N MET A 1 -0.53 -4.89 22.11
CA MET A 1 -2.00 -4.94 21.94
C MET A 1 -2.33 -6.36 21.53
N LYS A 2 -3.33 -6.95 22.19
CA LYS A 2 -3.79 -8.29 21.88
C LYS A 2 -4.85 -8.27 20.79
N PHE A 3 -4.80 -9.21 19.87
CA PHE A 3 -5.77 -9.35 18.79
C PHE A 3 -6.48 -10.70 18.89
N GLU A 4 -7.81 -10.68 18.76
CA GLU A 4 -8.61 -11.91 18.70
C GLU A 4 -8.88 -12.24 17.24
N ARG A 5 -8.53 -13.46 16.82
CA ARG A 5 -8.79 -13.96 15.47
C ARG A 5 -10.28 -14.28 15.31
N ARG A 6 -10.92 -13.73 14.26
CA ARG A 6 -12.38 -13.79 14.06
C ARG A 6 -12.75 -14.43 12.73
N PHE A 7 -12.11 -14.02 11.64
CA PHE A 7 -12.52 -14.39 10.28
C PHE A 7 -11.55 -15.36 9.61
N THR A 8 -10.31 -15.40 10.11
CA THR A 8 -9.22 -16.20 9.52
C THR A 8 -8.87 -17.40 10.41
N THR A 9 -8.04 -18.31 9.89
CA THR A 9 -7.50 -19.45 10.65
C THR A 9 -5.99 -19.37 10.67
N ALA A 10 -5.37 -19.50 11.85
CA ALA A 10 -3.92 -19.44 11.99
C ALA A 10 -3.21 -20.45 11.07
N GLY A 11 -2.17 -20.00 10.39
CA GLY A 11 -1.39 -20.82 9.45
C GLY A 11 -2.06 -21.12 8.11
N LYS A 12 -3.27 -20.59 7.84
CA LYS A 12 -3.91 -20.66 6.53
C LYS A 12 -3.79 -19.33 5.79
N ASP A 13 -3.97 -19.37 4.47
CA ASP A 13 -4.09 -18.17 3.65
C ASP A 13 -5.23 -17.28 4.20
N PRO A 14 -5.02 -15.96 4.42
CA PRO A 14 -6.05 -15.04 4.91
C PRO A 14 -7.31 -14.99 4.04
N TYR A 15 -7.18 -15.34 2.77
CA TYR A 15 -8.24 -15.34 1.78
C TYR A 15 -8.90 -16.72 1.59
N ALA A 16 -8.51 -17.75 2.35
CA ALA A 16 -8.93 -19.14 2.12
C ALA A 16 -10.45 -19.37 2.14
N SER A 17 -11.21 -18.54 2.84
CA SER A 17 -12.67 -18.59 2.93
C SER A 17 -13.39 -17.64 1.96
N LEU A 18 -12.65 -16.91 1.12
CA LEU A 18 -13.18 -15.97 0.14
C LEU A 18 -12.94 -16.49 -1.28
N GLU A 19 -13.94 -16.32 -2.15
CA GLU A 19 -13.81 -16.64 -3.56
C GLU A 19 -13.30 -15.44 -4.37
N PHE A 20 -12.39 -15.71 -5.31
CA PHE A 20 -11.85 -14.72 -6.24
C PHE A 20 -12.16 -15.14 -7.67
N ARG A 21 -12.34 -14.15 -8.55
CA ARG A 21 -12.56 -14.33 -9.98
C ARG A 21 -11.59 -13.49 -10.79
N PHE A 22 -11.27 -13.98 -11.98
CA PHE A 22 -10.63 -13.15 -12.99
C PHE A 22 -11.67 -12.25 -13.68
N ALA A 23 -11.27 -11.02 -13.96
CA ALA A 23 -12.07 -10.03 -14.64
C ALA A 23 -11.21 -9.21 -15.60
N SER A 24 -11.88 -8.40 -16.42
CA SER A 24 -11.27 -7.35 -17.22
C SER A 24 -11.90 -6.01 -16.84
N SER A 25 -11.09 -4.97 -16.83
CA SER A 25 -11.54 -3.58 -16.76
C SER A 25 -11.21 -2.89 -18.08
N GLU A 26 -12.21 -2.25 -18.69
CA GLU A 26 -12.04 -1.50 -19.92
C GLU A 26 -12.84 -0.20 -19.83
N ILE A 27 -12.16 0.93 -20.01
CA ILE A 27 -12.78 2.26 -20.00
C ILE A 27 -12.64 2.83 -21.40
N LYS A 28 -13.77 3.23 -21.98
CA LYS A 28 -13.85 3.81 -23.32
C LYS A 28 -14.34 5.25 -23.26
N ASN A 29 -13.86 6.06 -24.20
CA ASN A 29 -14.45 7.35 -24.50
C ASN A 29 -15.82 7.19 -25.18
N PRO A 30 -16.64 8.25 -25.27
CA PRO A 30 -17.91 8.23 -26.00
C PRO A 30 -17.78 7.84 -27.48
N ASP A 31 -16.61 8.09 -28.08
CA ASP A 31 -16.29 7.71 -29.46
C ASP A 31 -15.87 6.23 -29.62
N GLY A 32 -15.84 5.47 -28.52
CA GLY A 32 -15.46 4.05 -28.49
C GLY A 32 -13.96 3.79 -28.34
N THR A 33 -13.10 4.81 -28.32
CA THR A 33 -11.65 4.63 -28.12
C THR A 33 -11.33 4.20 -26.70
N VAL A 34 -10.37 3.27 -26.54
CA VAL A 34 -9.98 2.72 -25.23
C VAL A 34 -9.05 3.69 -24.51
N VAL A 35 -9.44 4.13 -23.32
CA VAL A 35 -8.67 5.01 -22.43
C VAL A 35 -7.81 4.19 -21.48
N PHE A 36 -8.34 3.05 -21.02
CA PHE A 36 -7.66 2.16 -20.10
C PHE A 36 -8.17 0.74 -20.30
N ARG A 37 -7.25 -0.22 -20.23
CA ARG A 37 -7.57 -1.65 -20.27
C ARG A 37 -6.65 -2.38 -19.30
N ALA A 38 -7.24 -3.22 -18.47
CA ALA A 38 -6.54 -4.18 -17.64
C ALA A 38 -7.25 -5.53 -17.79
N GLU A 39 -6.50 -6.55 -18.16
CA GLU A 39 -7.03 -7.90 -18.40
C GLU A 39 -6.49 -8.86 -17.35
N ASN A 40 -7.20 -9.98 -17.18
CA ASN A 40 -6.80 -11.06 -16.29
C ASN A 40 -6.51 -10.58 -14.86
N ILE A 41 -7.30 -9.60 -14.37
CA ILE A 41 -7.16 -9.10 -13.02
C ILE A 41 -7.95 -9.97 -12.05
N GLU A 42 -7.36 -10.30 -10.91
CA GLU A 42 -7.98 -11.12 -9.88
C GLU A 42 -8.63 -10.22 -8.82
N VAL A 43 -9.94 -10.37 -8.60
CA VAL A 43 -10.72 -9.60 -7.61
C VAL A 43 -11.67 -10.52 -6.83
N PRO A 44 -12.11 -10.14 -5.61
CA PRO A 44 -13.13 -10.90 -4.90
C PRO A 44 -14.43 -11.01 -5.71
N VAL A 45 -15.09 -12.18 -5.68
CA VAL A 45 -16.30 -12.45 -6.48
C VAL A 45 -17.41 -11.43 -6.24
N GLN A 46 -17.56 -10.95 -5.00
CA GLN A 46 -18.57 -9.98 -4.60
C GLN A 46 -18.34 -8.56 -5.15
N PHE A 47 -17.16 -8.26 -5.71
CA PHE A 47 -16.91 -6.94 -6.30
C PHE A 47 -17.77 -6.77 -7.55
N SER A 48 -18.57 -5.71 -7.57
CA SER A 48 -19.29 -5.28 -8.78
C SER A 48 -18.30 -4.92 -9.89
N GLN A 49 -18.78 -4.83 -11.14
CA GLN A 49 -17.94 -4.37 -12.24
C GLN A 49 -17.38 -2.96 -11.96
N VAL A 50 -18.18 -2.05 -11.40
CA VAL A 50 -17.73 -0.70 -11.03
C VAL A 50 -16.62 -0.76 -9.98
N ALA A 51 -16.74 -1.61 -8.96
CA ALA A 51 -15.68 -1.78 -7.95
C ALA A 51 -14.40 -2.38 -8.57
N THR A 52 -14.56 -3.32 -9.50
CA THR A 52 -13.47 -3.93 -10.27
C THR A 52 -12.74 -2.87 -11.10
N ASP A 53 -13.49 -2.00 -11.78
CA ASP A 53 -12.93 -0.94 -12.61
C ASP A 53 -12.19 0.12 -11.78
N ILE A 54 -12.77 0.53 -10.65
CA ILE A 54 -12.11 1.46 -9.72
C ILE A 54 -10.81 0.85 -9.18
N MET A 55 -10.84 -0.42 -8.77
CA MET A 55 -9.66 -1.12 -8.26
C MET A 55 -8.53 -1.12 -9.31
N ALA A 56 -8.85 -1.53 -10.54
CA ALA A 56 -7.89 -1.60 -11.64
C ALA A 56 -7.37 -0.22 -12.07
N GLN A 57 -8.24 0.78 -12.18
CA GLN A 57 -7.88 2.08 -12.74
C GLN A 57 -7.14 2.97 -11.72
N LYS A 58 -7.53 2.89 -10.45
CA LYS A 58 -7.11 3.83 -9.41
C LYS A 58 -6.14 3.23 -8.41
N TYR A 59 -6.38 1.99 -7.96
CA TYR A 59 -5.67 1.44 -6.79
C TYR A 59 -4.56 0.46 -7.14
N PHE A 60 -4.66 -0.23 -8.28
CA PHE A 60 -3.53 -0.99 -8.80
C PHE A 60 -2.40 -0.07 -9.21
N ARG A 61 -1.20 -0.38 -8.72
CA ARG A 61 0.04 0.19 -9.23
C ARG A 61 0.17 -0.22 -10.69
N LYS A 62 0.22 0.75 -11.61
CA LYS A 62 0.21 0.46 -13.06
C LYS A 62 1.55 0.00 -13.62
N ALA A 63 2.65 0.36 -12.99
CA ALA A 63 4.01 0.07 -13.47
C ALA A 63 5.02 0.11 -12.33
N GLY A 64 6.17 -0.53 -12.56
CA GLY A 64 7.32 -0.53 -11.66
C GLY A 64 7.25 -1.56 -10.55
N VAL A 65 6.26 -2.47 -10.57
CA VAL A 65 6.24 -3.66 -9.71
C VAL A 65 7.23 -4.67 -10.29
N PRO A 66 8.30 -5.03 -9.58
CA PRO A 66 9.29 -5.98 -10.10
C PRO A 66 8.73 -7.40 -10.13
N ALA A 67 9.03 -8.15 -11.20
CA ALA A 67 8.63 -9.54 -11.35
C ALA A 67 9.38 -10.49 -10.41
N GLN A 68 10.56 -10.09 -9.92
CA GLN A 68 11.39 -10.85 -8.99
C GLN A 68 11.81 -9.96 -7.82
N LEU A 69 11.57 -10.46 -6.61
CA LEU A 69 11.81 -9.78 -5.35
C LEU A 69 12.70 -10.63 -4.47
N LYS A 70 13.48 -9.97 -3.61
CA LYS A 70 14.17 -10.59 -2.49
C LYS A 70 13.82 -9.85 -1.20
N THR A 71 13.73 -10.58 -0.10
CA THR A 71 13.52 -9.98 1.22
C THR A 71 14.79 -9.33 1.74
N VAL A 72 14.64 -8.29 2.57
CA VAL A 72 15.74 -7.62 3.25
C VAL A 72 15.70 -8.00 4.72
N GLU A 73 16.75 -8.67 5.18
CA GLU A 73 16.87 -9.06 6.58
C GLU A 73 16.90 -7.84 7.50
N GLU A 74 15.98 -7.84 8.47
CA GLU A 74 15.93 -6.89 9.56
C GLU A 74 15.86 -7.68 10.88
N SER A 75 16.98 -7.81 11.60
CA SER A 75 17.07 -8.72 12.77
C SER A 75 16.08 -8.41 13.91
N ALA A 76 15.56 -7.18 13.96
CA ALA A 76 14.55 -6.76 14.93
C ALA A 76 13.10 -7.01 14.46
N VAL A 77 12.92 -7.54 13.25
CA VAL A 77 11.62 -7.83 12.61
C VAL A 77 11.55 -9.32 12.30
N PRO A 78 10.43 -10.00 12.60
CA PRO A 78 10.22 -11.39 12.22
C PRO A 78 10.39 -11.59 10.72
N SER A 79 10.99 -12.70 10.31
CA SER A 79 11.39 -12.92 8.90
C SER A 79 10.25 -12.89 7.90
N TRP A 80 9.04 -13.26 8.33
CA TRP A 80 7.83 -13.20 7.50
C TRP A 80 7.34 -11.78 7.22
N LEU A 81 7.79 -10.79 8.01
CA LEU A 81 7.38 -9.38 7.94
C LEU A 81 8.47 -8.48 7.34
N TRP A 82 9.58 -9.08 6.89
CA TRP A 82 10.65 -8.36 6.20
C TRP A 82 10.12 -7.70 4.93
N ARG A 83 10.58 -6.47 4.69
CA ARG A 83 10.33 -5.78 3.44
C ARG A 83 11.02 -6.49 2.28
N SER A 84 10.56 -6.22 1.07
CA SER A 84 11.16 -6.74 -0.16
C SER A 84 11.75 -5.62 -1.02
N VAL A 85 12.72 -5.97 -1.85
CA VAL A 85 13.33 -5.11 -2.86
C VAL A 85 13.49 -5.88 -4.18
N PRO A 86 13.63 -5.19 -5.32
CA PRO A 86 13.91 -5.85 -6.59
C PRO A 86 15.15 -6.75 -6.48
N ASP A 87 15.02 -8.01 -6.92
CA ASP A 87 16.18 -8.88 -7.08
C ASP A 87 16.83 -8.63 -8.44
N GLU A 88 17.74 -7.65 -8.51
CA GLU A 88 18.40 -7.26 -9.76
C GLU A 88 19.08 -8.43 -10.49
N ALA A 89 19.64 -9.39 -9.76
CA ALA A 89 20.32 -10.53 -10.36
C ALA A 89 19.33 -11.53 -10.98
N ALA A 90 18.14 -11.69 -10.37
CA ALA A 90 17.07 -12.51 -10.94
C ALA A 90 16.36 -11.78 -12.09
N LEU A 91 16.09 -10.48 -11.95
CA LEU A 91 15.48 -9.64 -12.99
C LEU A 91 16.34 -9.58 -14.26
N ALA A 92 17.67 -9.50 -14.12
CA ALA A 92 18.59 -9.50 -15.28
C ALA A 92 18.48 -10.75 -16.16
N LYS A 93 17.92 -11.86 -15.64
CA LYS A 93 17.70 -13.11 -16.38
C LYS A 93 16.40 -13.10 -17.19
N LEU A 94 15.52 -12.13 -16.97
CA LEU A 94 14.25 -11.98 -17.69
C LEU A 94 14.41 -11.01 -18.88
N PRO A 95 13.58 -11.16 -19.93
CA PRO A 95 13.39 -10.15 -20.96
C PRO A 95 13.06 -8.79 -20.33
N GLU A 96 13.54 -7.69 -20.92
CA GLU A 96 13.42 -6.34 -20.33
C GLU A 96 11.96 -5.95 -20.09
N GLU A 97 11.09 -6.30 -21.02
CA GLU A 97 9.65 -6.10 -21.00
C GLU A 97 8.90 -6.91 -19.91
N GLU A 98 9.51 -7.97 -19.37
CA GLU A 98 8.94 -8.83 -18.33
C GLU A 98 9.47 -8.49 -16.92
N ARG A 99 10.47 -7.62 -16.80
CA ARG A 99 11.11 -7.29 -15.51
C ARG A 99 10.20 -6.51 -14.59
N PHE A 100 9.37 -5.63 -15.14
CA PHE A 100 8.50 -4.75 -14.39
C PHE A 100 7.10 -4.70 -14.99
N SER A 101 6.11 -4.77 -14.12
CA SER A 101 4.70 -4.75 -14.49
C SER A 101 3.89 -3.91 -13.48
N GLY A 102 2.57 -4.05 -13.53
CA GLY A 102 1.66 -3.50 -12.53
C GLY A 102 1.08 -4.58 -11.62
N GLU A 103 0.36 -4.14 -10.59
CA GLU A 103 -0.51 -5.03 -9.82
C GLU A 103 -1.64 -5.55 -10.71
N SER A 104 -1.92 -6.85 -10.62
CA SER A 104 -2.97 -7.54 -11.33
C SER A 104 -3.93 -8.30 -10.41
N SER A 105 -3.64 -8.40 -9.11
CA SER A 105 -4.52 -9.01 -8.12
C SER A 105 -4.85 -8.05 -7.00
N ALA A 106 -6.12 -8.02 -6.58
CA ALA A 106 -6.55 -7.32 -5.38
C ALA A 106 -5.79 -7.78 -4.13
N LYS A 107 -5.37 -9.06 -4.08
CA LYS A 107 -4.55 -9.59 -2.98
C LYS A 107 -3.21 -8.86 -2.86
N GLN A 108 -2.59 -8.44 -3.98
CA GLN A 108 -1.36 -7.66 -3.94
C GLN A 108 -1.55 -6.33 -3.19
N VAL A 109 -2.64 -5.62 -3.51
CA VAL A 109 -3.02 -4.37 -2.84
C VAL A 109 -3.29 -4.61 -1.35
N PHE A 110 -4.12 -5.59 -1.03
CA PHE A 110 -4.47 -5.90 0.36
C PHE A 110 -3.24 -6.30 1.19
N ASN A 111 -2.35 -7.12 0.61
CA ASN A 111 -1.12 -7.56 1.26
C ASN A 111 -0.16 -6.40 1.51
N ARG A 112 0.06 -5.50 0.54
CA ARG A 112 0.97 -4.35 0.78
C ARG A 112 0.42 -3.39 1.83
N LEU A 113 -0.91 -3.22 1.89
CA LEU A 113 -1.55 -2.37 2.90
C LEU A 113 -1.40 -3.01 4.29
N ALA A 114 -1.96 -4.20 4.47
CA ALA A 114 -1.96 -4.90 5.75
C ALA A 114 -0.52 -5.16 6.24
N GLY A 115 0.36 -5.64 5.35
CA GLY A 115 1.74 -5.94 5.67
C GLY A 115 2.53 -4.72 6.14
N THR A 116 2.33 -3.57 5.51
CA THR A 116 3.01 -2.33 5.91
C THR A 116 2.50 -1.80 7.23
N TRP A 117 1.18 -1.84 7.47
CA TRP A 117 0.62 -1.47 8.76
C TRP A 117 1.14 -2.40 9.87
N THR A 118 1.21 -3.70 9.62
CA THR A 118 1.80 -4.67 10.56
C THR A 118 3.29 -4.39 10.78
N TYR A 119 4.04 -4.09 9.73
CA TYR A 119 5.47 -3.76 9.82
C TYR A 119 5.71 -2.51 10.67
N TRP A 120 4.97 -1.43 10.43
CA TRP A 120 5.04 -0.22 11.26
C TRP A 120 4.56 -0.47 12.69
N GLY A 121 3.48 -1.22 12.86
CA GLY A 121 2.96 -1.62 14.17
C GLY A 121 3.98 -2.42 14.97
N TRP A 122 4.70 -3.35 14.33
CA TRP A 122 5.76 -4.12 14.95
C TRP A 122 6.90 -3.23 15.41
N LYS A 123 7.42 -2.38 14.51
CA LYS A 123 8.51 -1.45 14.84
C LYS A 123 8.12 -0.45 15.94
N GLY A 124 6.85 -0.06 16.00
CA GLY A 124 6.29 0.79 17.04
C GLY A 124 5.96 0.07 18.35
N GLY A 125 6.16 -1.24 18.46
CA GLY A 125 5.87 -2.01 19.69
C GLY A 125 4.38 -2.16 20.00
N TYR A 126 3.53 -2.13 18.97
CA TYR A 126 2.07 -2.18 19.13
C TYR A 126 1.53 -3.58 19.43
N PHE A 127 2.24 -4.65 19.09
CA PHE A 127 1.80 -6.04 19.29
C PHE A 127 2.36 -6.62 20.59
N SER A 128 1.60 -7.47 21.28
CA SER A 128 2.09 -8.09 22.53
C SER A 128 3.06 -9.23 22.25
N ASP A 129 2.85 -9.95 21.14
CA ASP A 129 3.72 -11.01 20.62
C ASP A 129 3.61 -11.12 19.08
N GLU A 130 4.33 -12.08 18.49
CA GLU A 130 4.30 -12.32 17.03
C GLU A 130 2.95 -12.85 16.54
N GLU A 131 2.21 -13.61 17.36
CA GLU A 131 0.91 -14.16 16.97
C GLU A 131 -0.15 -13.07 16.89
N ASP A 132 -0.08 -12.07 17.77
CA ASP A 132 -0.89 -10.84 17.67
C ASP A 132 -0.63 -10.11 16.33
N ALA A 133 0.63 -10.01 15.90
CA ALA A 133 1.00 -9.36 14.65
C ALA A 133 0.50 -10.15 13.42
N ARG A 134 0.59 -11.49 13.45
CA ARG A 134 0.04 -12.36 12.40
C ARG A 134 -1.47 -12.27 12.35
N THR A 135 -2.13 -12.32 13.50
CA THR A 135 -3.59 -12.19 13.58
C THR A 135 -4.04 -10.86 13.02
N TYR A 136 -3.38 -9.76 13.38
CA TYR A 136 -3.68 -8.45 12.79
C TYR A 136 -3.50 -8.43 11.26
N TYR A 137 -2.39 -8.95 10.74
CA TYR A 137 -2.16 -9.03 9.30
C TYR A 137 -3.27 -9.82 8.59
N ASP A 138 -3.57 -11.04 9.05
CA ASP A 138 -4.53 -11.93 8.44
C ASP A 138 -5.95 -11.33 8.46
N GLU A 139 -6.37 -10.81 9.62
CA GLU A 139 -7.71 -10.21 9.78
C GLU A 139 -7.85 -8.93 8.93
N MET A 140 -6.81 -8.09 8.82
CA MET A 140 -6.84 -6.91 7.94
C MET A 140 -6.95 -7.30 6.47
N CYS A 141 -6.18 -8.30 6.01
CA CYS A 141 -6.28 -8.84 4.66
C CYS A 141 -7.71 -9.31 4.35
N TYR A 142 -8.30 -10.11 5.26
CA TYR A 142 -9.67 -10.59 5.11
C TYR A 142 -10.67 -9.44 5.08
N MET A 143 -10.61 -8.52 6.04
CA MET A 143 -11.57 -7.41 6.15
C MET A 143 -11.54 -6.46 4.96
N LEU A 144 -10.36 -6.21 4.38
CA LEU A 144 -10.23 -5.44 3.14
C LEU A 144 -10.88 -6.17 1.96
N ALA A 145 -10.60 -7.47 1.80
CA ALA A 145 -11.16 -8.27 0.72
C ALA A 145 -12.69 -8.42 0.84
N ALA A 146 -13.20 -8.65 2.05
CA ALA A 146 -14.63 -8.78 2.34
C ALA A 146 -15.39 -7.45 2.40
N GLN A 147 -14.73 -6.32 2.14
CA GLN A 147 -15.28 -4.95 2.25
C GLN A 147 -15.93 -4.63 3.61
N MET A 148 -15.37 -5.19 4.69
CA MET A 148 -15.82 -4.90 6.07
C MET A 148 -15.26 -3.56 6.58
N ALA A 149 -14.12 -3.15 6.03
CA ALA A 149 -13.51 -1.85 6.28
C ALA A 149 -12.75 -1.38 5.04
N ALA A 150 -12.63 -0.06 4.88
CA ALA A 150 -11.84 0.56 3.83
C ALA A 150 -11.14 1.81 4.38
N PRO A 151 -9.82 1.94 4.25
CA PRO A 151 -9.13 3.17 4.58
C PRO A 151 -9.43 4.27 3.56
N ASN A 152 -9.05 5.52 3.87
CA ASN A 152 -9.14 6.64 2.93
C ASN A 152 -8.27 6.42 1.67
N SER A 153 -8.59 7.10 0.58
CA SER A 153 -7.98 6.87 -0.74
C SER A 153 -6.45 6.97 -0.77
N PRO A 154 -5.77 7.94 -0.11
CA PRO A 154 -4.31 8.00 -0.06
C PRO A 154 -3.61 6.72 0.41
N GLN A 155 -4.23 5.98 1.34
CA GLN A 155 -3.69 4.69 1.80
C GLN A 155 -3.58 3.71 0.65
N TRP A 156 -4.67 3.56 -0.14
CA TRP A 156 -4.69 2.67 -1.29
C TRP A 156 -3.63 3.02 -2.34
N PHE A 157 -3.31 4.29 -2.54
CA PHE A 157 -2.33 4.70 -3.55
C PHE A 157 -0.88 4.46 -3.14
N ASN A 158 -0.53 4.74 -1.89
CA ASN A 158 0.87 4.91 -1.50
C ASN A 158 1.37 3.89 -0.48
N THR A 159 0.48 3.36 0.37
CA THR A 159 0.90 2.53 1.49
C THR A 159 1.44 1.19 0.99
N GLY A 160 2.65 0.87 1.44
CA GLY A 160 3.30 -0.41 1.19
C GLY A 160 3.98 -0.59 -0.14
N MET A 161 4.05 0.45 -0.98
CA MET A 161 4.87 0.40 -2.20
C MET A 161 6.34 0.13 -1.88
N HIS A 162 6.89 0.79 -0.86
CA HIS A 162 8.26 0.55 -0.42
C HIS A 162 8.44 -0.78 0.32
N TRP A 163 7.50 -1.14 1.21
CA TRP A 163 7.60 -2.38 1.99
C TRP A 163 7.45 -3.64 1.12
N ALA A 164 6.46 -3.67 0.22
CA ALA A 164 6.17 -4.85 -0.60
C ALA A 164 7.08 -4.98 -1.82
N TYR A 165 7.52 -3.87 -2.41
CA TYR A 165 8.18 -3.88 -3.72
C TYR A 165 9.54 -3.17 -3.75
N GLY A 166 9.94 -2.48 -2.68
CA GLY A 166 11.11 -1.62 -2.68
C GLY A 166 10.96 -0.41 -3.60
N ILE A 167 9.73 -0.07 -4.03
CA ILE A 167 9.48 1.11 -4.86
C ILE A 167 9.71 2.35 -3.99
N ASP A 168 10.56 3.24 -4.48
CA ASP A 168 10.83 4.52 -3.85
C ASP A 168 10.93 5.67 -4.86
N GLY A 169 11.02 6.90 -4.37
CA GLY A 169 11.18 8.11 -5.14
C GLY A 169 11.60 9.30 -4.27
N PRO A 170 11.93 10.45 -4.88
CA PRO A 170 12.34 11.64 -4.11
C PRO A 170 11.20 12.13 -3.21
N SER A 171 11.57 12.73 -2.08
CA SER A 171 10.62 13.39 -1.18
C SER A 171 9.66 14.32 -1.93
N GLN A 172 8.38 14.21 -1.61
CA GLN A 172 7.32 15.05 -2.17
C GLN A 172 6.93 16.22 -1.23
N GLY A 173 7.82 16.57 -0.27
CA GLY A 173 7.57 17.68 0.67
C GLY A 173 6.66 17.35 1.85
N HIS A 174 6.19 16.11 1.97
CA HIS A 174 5.37 15.67 3.10
C HIS A 174 6.22 15.40 4.36
N HIS A 175 5.53 15.39 5.49
CA HIS A 175 6.10 15.15 6.81
C HIS A 175 5.41 13.95 7.46
N TYR A 176 6.13 13.29 8.36
CA TYR A 176 5.60 12.26 9.24
C TYR A 176 6.06 12.53 10.67
N VAL A 177 5.38 11.94 11.65
CA VAL A 177 5.84 11.98 13.04
C VAL A 177 6.71 10.74 13.26
N ASP A 178 7.98 10.94 13.58
CA ASP A 178 8.87 9.83 13.90
C ASP A 178 8.39 9.16 15.20
N TYR A 179 8.07 7.87 15.12
CA TYR A 179 7.42 7.15 16.23
C TYR A 179 8.33 6.96 17.46
N LYS A 180 9.65 7.12 17.32
CA LYS A 180 10.60 6.98 18.43
C LYS A 180 10.79 8.30 19.17
N THR A 181 10.93 9.38 18.43
CA THR A 181 11.25 10.71 18.95
C THR A 181 10.02 11.58 19.17
N GLY A 182 8.90 11.25 18.53
CA GLY A 182 7.67 12.05 18.52
C GLY A 182 7.79 13.35 17.73
N LYS A 183 8.87 13.55 16.96
CA LYS A 183 9.13 14.80 16.24
C LYS A 183 8.57 14.77 14.83
N LEU A 184 7.95 15.88 14.43
CA LEU A 184 7.58 16.12 13.04
C LEU A 184 8.86 16.16 12.20
N THR A 185 8.96 15.27 11.24
CA THR A 185 10.14 15.03 10.43
C THR A 185 9.76 15.09 8.96
N ARG A 186 10.54 15.83 8.17
CA ARG A 186 10.36 15.87 6.72
C ARG A 186 10.78 14.52 6.14
N SER A 187 9.93 13.93 5.31
CA SER A 187 10.27 12.66 4.67
C SER A 187 11.42 12.86 3.68
N ALA A 188 12.38 11.94 3.68
CA ALA A 188 13.43 11.88 2.67
C ALA A 188 13.00 11.11 1.40
N SER A 189 11.92 10.33 1.51
CA SER A 189 11.46 9.36 0.52
C SER A 189 9.98 9.58 0.19
N ALA A 190 9.57 9.21 -1.03
CA ALA A 190 8.17 9.26 -1.43
C ALA A 190 7.31 8.16 -0.79
N TYR A 191 7.91 6.99 -0.50
CA TYR A 191 7.16 5.76 -0.23
C TYR A 191 7.57 5.00 1.04
N GLU A 192 8.68 5.33 1.69
CA GLU A 192 9.05 4.73 2.99
C GLU A 192 8.10 5.19 4.10
N HIS A 193 7.83 6.50 4.14
CA HIS A 193 6.81 7.15 4.98
C HIS A 193 5.84 7.93 4.10
N PRO A 194 5.03 7.25 3.28
CA PRO A 194 4.22 7.89 2.26
C PRO A 194 3.19 8.82 2.87
N GLN A 195 2.68 9.78 2.10
CA GLN A 195 1.52 10.59 2.50
C GLN A 195 0.22 9.75 2.44
N PRO A 196 -0.34 9.31 3.58
CA PRO A 196 -1.41 8.32 3.60
C PRO A 196 -2.67 8.88 4.27
N HIS A 197 -2.75 10.21 4.41
CA HIS A 197 -3.85 10.95 5.04
C HIS A 197 -4.44 11.93 4.02
N ALA A 198 -5.77 12.09 4.06
CA ALA A 198 -6.51 12.92 3.11
C ALA A 198 -6.91 14.30 3.67
N CYS A 199 -6.69 14.54 4.96
CA CYS A 199 -7.18 15.71 5.67
C CYS A 199 -6.01 16.41 6.37
N PHE A 200 -5.91 17.73 6.19
CA PHE A 200 -4.87 18.56 6.77
C PHE A 200 -5.49 19.82 7.36
N ILE A 201 -4.98 20.25 8.51
CA ILE A 201 -5.30 21.54 9.11
C ILE A 201 -3.99 22.31 9.18
N GLN A 202 -3.96 23.49 8.58
CA GLN A 202 -2.81 24.39 8.58
C GLN A 202 -3.19 25.66 9.32
N SER A 203 -2.29 26.18 10.14
CA SER A 203 -2.42 27.51 10.74
C SER A 203 -1.80 28.55 9.84
N VAL A 204 -2.44 29.72 9.72
CA VAL A 204 -1.91 30.87 9.00
C VAL A 204 -1.91 32.08 9.95
N SER A 205 -0.78 32.76 10.02
CA SER A 205 -0.66 34.02 10.75
C SER A 205 -1.21 35.16 9.92
N ASP A 206 -1.66 36.24 10.56
CA ASP A 206 -2.05 37.48 9.88
C ASP A 206 -0.80 38.25 9.41
N ASP A 207 -0.08 37.64 8.48
CA ASP A 207 1.12 38.13 7.83
C ASP A 207 1.08 37.74 6.35
N LEU A 208 1.43 38.68 5.46
CA LEU A 208 1.32 38.42 4.02
C LEU A 208 2.45 37.55 3.48
N VAL A 209 3.71 37.80 3.84
CA VAL A 209 4.90 37.31 3.09
C VAL A 209 5.93 36.55 3.92
N ASN A 210 5.90 36.65 5.23
CA ASN A 210 6.86 35.98 6.10
C ASN A 210 6.50 34.50 6.31
N GLU A 211 7.44 33.76 6.90
CA GLU A 211 7.23 32.35 7.26
C GLU A 211 6.00 32.21 8.17
N GLY A 212 5.11 31.27 7.84
CA GLY A 212 3.83 31.08 8.50
C GLY A 212 2.73 32.09 8.10
N GLY A 213 3.01 33.00 7.17
CA GLY A 213 2.05 33.92 6.56
C GLY A 213 1.28 33.31 5.38
N ILE A 214 0.41 34.11 4.76
CA ILE A 214 -0.51 33.70 3.69
C ILE A 214 0.24 33.17 2.47
N MET A 215 1.29 33.86 2.01
CA MET A 215 2.03 33.45 0.82
C MET A 215 2.86 32.19 1.08
N ASP A 216 3.44 32.01 2.27
CA ASP A 216 4.16 30.78 2.65
C ASP A 216 3.22 29.55 2.61
N LEU A 217 1.98 29.69 3.09
CA LEU A 217 1.00 28.61 3.02
C LEU A 217 0.65 28.21 1.57
N TRP A 218 0.63 29.17 0.64
CA TRP A 218 0.30 28.89 -0.76
C TRP A 218 1.44 28.20 -1.52
N VAL A 219 2.70 28.57 -1.24
CA VAL A 219 3.86 28.05 -1.97
C VAL A 219 4.47 26.77 -1.39
N ARG A 220 4.01 26.33 -0.21
CA ARG A 220 4.46 25.10 0.46
C ARG A 220 3.96 23.82 -0.17
#